data_AF-A0A917FQC5-F1
#
_entry.id   AF-A0A917FQC5-F1
#
_cell.length_a   1.000
_cell.length_b   1.000
_cell.length_c   1.000
_cell.angle_alpha   90.00
_cell.angle_beta   90.00
_cell.angle_gamma   90.00
#
_symmetry.space_group_name_H-M   'P 1'
#
loop_
_entity.id
_entity.type
_entity.pdbx_description
1 polymer ?
#
loop_
_entity_poly.entity_id
_entity_poly.type
_entity_poly.pdbx_seq_one_letter_code
_entity_poly.pdbx_strand_id
1 'polypeptide(L)' 'MIKLLVTRFLAYAAKLRFPTLFKLTAILFALNLLVPDFIPFIDEILLGLGTALLASWKARRNPDTPDDAAG' A
#
# COMPACT_ATOMS: atom_id res chain seq x y z
N MET A 1 15.84 16.13 2.53
CA MET A 1 14.56 16.51 3.16
C MET A 1 13.37 15.68 2.64
N ILE A 2 13.23 15.50 1.32
CA ILE A 2 12.18 14.68 0.68
C ILE A 2 12.08 13.23 1.20
N LYS A 3 13.21 12.57 1.50
CA LYS A 3 13.25 11.18 1.98
C LYS A 3 12.46 10.95 3.30
N LEU A 4 12.32 11.98 4.12
CA LEU A 4 11.54 11.94 5.37
C LEU A 4 10.03 11.97 5.09
N LEU A 5 9.62 12.71 4.05
CA LEU A 5 8.22 12.78 3.62
C LEU A 5 7.78 11.47 2.99
N VAL A 6 8.65 10.85 2.19
CA VAL A 6 8.41 9.53 1.57
C VAL A 6 8.19 8.47 2.65
N THR A 7 9.07 8.39 3.65
CA THR A 7 8.92 7.40 4.75
C THR A 7 7.65 7.62 5.56
N ARG A 8 7.29 8.88 5.86
CA ARG A 8 6.03 9.21 6.54
C ARG A 8 4.81 8.82 5.70
N PHE A 9 4.87 9.05 4.39
CA PHE A 9 3.82 8.67 3.46
C PHE A 9 3.65 7.16 3.35
N LEU A 10 4.76 6.39 3.23
CA LEU A 10 4.72 4.92 3.20
C LEU A 10 4.14 4.34 4.51
N ALA A 11 4.53 4.90 5.66
CA ALA A 11 4.00 4.46 6.95
C ALA A 11 2.49 4.70 7.08
N TYR A 12 2.00 5.80 6.51
CA TYR A 12 0.56 6.08 6.41
C TYR A 12 -0.14 5.11 5.44
N ALA A 13 0.43 4.92 4.24
CA ALA A 13 -0.12 4.02 3.22
C ALA A 13 -0.21 2.57 3.72
N ALA A 14 0.77 2.10 4.51
CA ALA A 14 0.75 0.76 5.10
C ALA A 14 -0.42 0.52 6.07
N LYS A 15 -1.01 1.59 6.64
CA LYS A 15 -2.22 1.49 7.48
C LYS A 15 -3.53 1.48 6.68
N LEU A 16 -3.52 1.78 5.38
CA LEU A 16 -4.73 1.78 4.57
C LEU A 16 -5.26 0.35 4.38
N ARG A 17 -6.56 0.15 4.62
CA ARG A 17 -7.24 -1.11 4.30
C ARG A 17 -7.30 -1.31 2.78
N PHE A 18 -7.30 -2.57 2.36
CA PHE A 18 -7.67 -2.92 0.99
C PHE A 18 -9.18 -2.65 0.78
N PRO A 19 -9.64 -2.04 -0.33
CA PRO A 19 -8.99 -1.82 -1.64
C PRO A 19 -8.32 -0.47 -1.86
N THR A 20 -8.33 0.43 -0.88
CA THR A 20 -7.80 1.79 -1.05
C THR A 20 -6.31 1.78 -1.36
N LEU A 21 -5.52 0.94 -0.67
CA LEU A 21 -4.10 0.78 -0.93
C LEU A 21 -3.81 0.33 -2.38
N PHE A 22 -4.60 -0.61 -2.90
CA PHE A 22 -4.48 -1.08 -4.28
C PHE A 22 -4.72 0.03 -5.30
N LYS A 23 -5.80 0.81 -5.12
CA LYS A 23 -6.12 1.94 -6.02
C LYS A 23 -5.00 2.97 -6.02
N LEU A 24 -4.45 3.26 -4.84
CA LEU A 24 -3.39 4.25 -4.67
C LEU A 24 -2.10 3.80 -5.40
N THR A 25 -1.71 2.54 -5.24
CA THR A 25 -0.59 1.94 -5.98
C THR A 25 -0.85 1.95 -7.50
N ALA A 26 -2.05 1.56 -7.94
CA ALA A 26 -2.39 1.46 -9.36
C ALA A 26 -2.41 2.83 -10.05
N ILE A 27 -2.97 3.86 -9.41
CA ILE A 27 -2.97 5.24 -9.92
C ILE A 27 -1.52 5.73 -10.04
N LEU A 28 -0.72 5.55 -9.00
CA LEU A 28 0.67 6.01 -9.01
C LEU A 28 1.51 5.28 -10.08
N PHE A 29 1.27 3.99 -10.27
CA PHE A 29 1.92 3.19 -11.32
C PHE A 29 1.52 3.65 -12.72
N ALA A 30 0.23 3.90 -12.96
CA ALA A 30 -0.25 4.41 -14.24
C ALA A 30 0.32 5.80 -14.56
N LEU A 31 0.33 6.71 -13.57
CA LEU A 31 0.94 8.03 -13.73
C LEU A 31 2.43 7.93 -14.05
N ASN A 32 3.16 7.01 -13.40
CA ASN A 32 4.57 6.77 -13.70
C ASN A 32 4.79 6.30 -15.14
N LEU A 33 3.89 5.45 -15.66
CA LEU A 33 3.97 4.92 -17.02
C LEU A 33 3.67 6.00 -18.08
N LEU A 34 2.72 6.90 -17.79
CA LEU A 34 2.32 7.98 -18.68
C LEU A 34 3.28 9.17 -18.67
N VAL A 35 3.95 9.41 -17.54
CA VAL A 35 4.81 10.57 -17.30
C VAL A 35 6.20 10.08 -16.86
N PRO A 36 7.00 9.53 -17.80
CA PRO A 36 8.30 8.98 -17.48
C PRO A 36 9.26 10.06 -16.95
N ASP A 37 9.87 9.80 -15.79
CA ASP A 37 11.02 10.51 -15.19
C ASP A 37 10.84 11.96 -14.69
N PHE A 38 9.63 12.41 -14.35
CA PHE A 38 9.46 13.75 -13.77
C PHE A 38 9.76 13.86 -12.27
N ILE A 39 9.66 12.76 -11.53
CA ILE A 39 9.76 12.77 -10.06
C ILE A 39 10.85 11.79 -9.61
N PRO A 40 11.96 12.29 -9.04
CA PRO A 40 12.97 11.41 -8.48
C PRO A 40 12.37 10.61 -7.31
N PHE A 41 12.77 9.34 -7.18
CA PHE A 41 12.37 8.38 -6.13
C PHE A 41 10.96 7.75 -6.26
N ILE A 42 10.33 7.85 -7.42
CA ILE A 42 8.99 7.29 -7.64
C ILE A 42 8.99 5.76 -7.60
N ASP A 43 10.07 5.14 -8.08
CA ASP A 43 10.22 3.69 -8.10
C ASP A 43 10.32 3.10 -6.68
N GLU A 44 10.98 3.77 -5.74
CA GLU A 44 11.03 3.37 -4.33
C GLU A 44 9.67 3.48 -3.64
N ILE A 45 8.87 4.49 -4.00
CA ILE A 45 7.50 4.63 -3.50
C ILE A 45 6.64 3.49 -4.06
N LEU A 46 6.75 3.19 -5.36
CA LEU A 46 6.03 2.10 -6.00
C LEU A 46 6.40 0.74 -5.39
N LEU A 47 7.69 0.49 -5.13
CA LEU A 47 8.16 -0.73 -4.46
C LEU A 47 7.64 -0.81 -3.01
N GLY A 48 7.67 0.29 -2.26
CA GLY A 48 7.14 0.35 -0.90
C GLY A 48 5.63 0.11 -0.83
N LEU A 49 4.87 0.76 -1.73
CA LEU A 49 3.43 0.55 -1.87
C LEU A 49 3.08 -0.86 -2.35
N GLY A 50 3.86 -1.44 -3.27
CA GLY A 50 3.70 -2.83 -3.72
C GLY A 50 3.94 -3.84 -2.60
N THR A 51 4.94 -3.60 -1.74
CA THR A 51 5.22 -4.43 -0.56
C THR A 51 4.08 -4.35 0.45
N ALA A 52 3.58 -3.15 0.75
CA ALA A 52 2.44 -2.94 1.63
C ALA A 52 1.17 -3.62 1.08
N LEU A 53 0.97 -3.55 -0.23
CA LEU A 53 -0.13 -4.23 -0.92
C LEU A 53 -0.05 -5.75 -0.75
N LEU A 54 1.13 -6.34 -0.97
CA LEU A 54 1.36 -7.77 -0.80
C LEU A 54 1.16 -8.22 0.66
N ALA A 55 1.64 -7.43 1.62
CA ALA A 55 1.40 -7.66 3.04
C ALA A 55 -0.10 -7.60 3.39
N SER A 56 -0.83 -6.64 2.83
CA SER A 56 -2.28 -6.49 3.04
C SER A 56 -3.10 -7.63 2.41
N TRP A 57 -2.60 -8.28 1.37
CA TRP A 57 -3.23 -9.47 0.77
C TRP A 57 -3.17 -10.67 1.71
N LYS A 58 -2.07 -10.86 2.44
CA LYS A 58 -1.89 -11.94 3.41
C LYS A 58 -2.79 -11.77 4.66
N ALA A 59 -3.05 -10.54 5.08
CA ALA A 59 -3.87 -10.24 6.27
C ALA A 59 -5.36 -10.62 6.13
N ARG A 60 -5.87 -10.84 4.91
CA ARG A 60 -7.26 -11.27 4.69
C ARG A 60 -7.52 -12.75 4.94
N ARG A 61 -6.49 -13.54 5.27
CA ARG A 61 -6.63 -14.99 5.49
C ARG A 61 -6.92 -15.40 6.94
N ASN A 62 -7.16 -14.45 7.86
CA ASN A 62 -7.71 -14.77 9.19
C ASN A 62 -8.39 -13.52 9.78
N PRO A 63 -9.74 -13.55 9.92
CA PRO A 63 -10.30 -13.85 11.23
C PRO A 63 -11.27 -15.04 11.15
N ASP A 64 -10.81 -16.20 11.58
CA ASP A 64 -11.67 -17.26 12.08
C ASP A 64 -12.36 -16.70 13.33
N THR A 65 -13.62 -16.31 13.19
CA THR A 65 -14.55 -16.18 14.31
C THR A 65 -15.81 -16.97 13.96
N PRO A 66 -15.99 -18.13 14.60
CA PRO A 66 -17.26 -18.57 15.15
C PRO A 66 -17.17 -18.36 16.67
N ASP A 67 -17.70 -17.30 17.27
CA ASP A 67 -19.10 -17.11 17.67
C ASP A 67 -19.88 -18.39 18.03
N ASP A 68 -19.37 -19.27 18.91
CA ASP A 68 -20.15 -20.42 19.43
C ASP A 68 -19.78 -20.80 20.90
N ALA A 69 -19.61 -19.83 21.81
CA ALA A 69 -19.40 -20.10 23.25
C ALA A 69 -20.57 -19.63 24.14
N ALA A 70 -21.80 -19.69 23.60
CA ALA A 70 -23.04 -19.55 24.36
C ALA A 70 -24.05 -20.59 23.88
N GLY A 71 -24.18 -21.68 24.64
CA GLY A 71 -25.14 -22.77 24.44
C GLY A 71 -24.99 -23.82 25.52
#